data_AF-A0A839ZGK5-F1
#
_entry.id   AF-A0A839ZGK5-F1
#
_cell.length_a   1.000
_cell.length_b   1.000
_cell.length_c   1.000
_cell.angle_alpha   90.00
_cell.angle_beta   90.00
_cell.angle_gamma   90.00
#
_symmetry.space_group_name_H-M   'P 1'
#
loop_
_entity.id
_entity.type
_entity.pdbx_description
1 polymer ?
#
loop_
_entity_poly.entity_id
_entity_poly.type
_entity_poly.pdbx_seq_one_letter_code
_entity_poly.pdbx_strand_id
1 'polypeptide(L)' 'MPIVHSATKAQAEDLRKEVFTLRQLHHVFAIPPSSAYRYMAEGRLQSIKIGGRRLVRRADVETFLAVQAGEDRR' A
#
# COMPACT_ATOMS: atom_id res chain seq x y z
N MET A 1 3.56 -6.33 25.50
CA MET A 1 4.38 -7.23 24.65
C MET A 1 4.15 -6.83 23.21
N PRO A 2 5.17 -6.46 22.41
CA PRO A 2 4.96 -6.22 20.99
C PRO A 2 4.97 -7.56 20.25
N ILE A 3 3.93 -7.80 19.46
CA ILE A 3 3.82 -8.96 18.58
C ILE A 3 4.73 -8.70 17.39
N VAL A 4 5.99 -9.12 17.48
CA VAL A 4 6.90 -9.18 16.34
C VAL A 4 6.41 -10.30 15.43
N HIS A 5 5.56 -9.94 14.46
CA HIS A 5 5.21 -10.83 13.36
C HIS A 5 6.47 -11.02 12.51
N SER A 6 7.17 -12.13 12.70
CA SER A 6 8.21 -12.57 11.77
C SER A 6 7.58 -12.66 10.38
N ALA A 7 8.04 -11.81 9.45
CA ALA A 7 7.54 -11.81 8.09
C ALA A 7 7.76 -13.20 7.48
N THR A 8 6.68 -13.92 7.20
CA THR A 8 6.75 -15.23 6.56
C THR A 8 7.36 -15.07 5.16
N LYS A 9 8.02 -16.11 4.64
CA LYS A 9 8.66 -16.10 3.31
C LYS A 9 7.76 -15.53 2.20
N ALA A 10 6.45 -15.77 2.30
CA ALA A 10 5.44 -15.23 1.39
C ALA A 10 5.31 -13.69 1.45
N GLN A 11 5.37 -13.09 2.64
CA GLN A 11 5.33 -11.63 2.80
C GLN A 11 6.58 -10.95 2.22
N ALA A 12 7.75 -11.60 2.37
CA ALA A 12 8.99 -11.12 1.78
C ALA A 12 8.96 -11.14 0.24
N GLU A 13 8.24 -12.10 -0.36
CA GLU A 13 8.05 -12.17 -1.81
C GLU A 13 7.06 -11.12 -2.31
N ASP A 14 5.99 -10.87 -1.55
CA ASP A 14 5.06 -9.77 -1.84
C ASP A 14 5.78 -8.41 -1.82
N LEU A 15 6.69 -8.17 -0.88
CA LEU A 15 7.49 -6.93 -0.83
C LEU A 15 8.33 -6.69 -2.10
N ARG A 16 8.74 -7.75 -2.81
CA ARG A 16 9.53 -7.63 -4.05
C ARG A 16 8.66 -7.32 -5.27
N LYS A 17 7.34 -7.37 -5.17
CA LYS A 17 6.45 -7.08 -6.30
C LYS A 17 6.46 -5.58 -6.60
N GLU A 18 6.48 -5.27 -7.89
CA GLU A 18 6.37 -3.89 -8.36
C GLU A 18 4.93 -3.37 -8.30
N VAL A 19 3.94 -4.26 -8.24
CA VAL A 19 2.52 -3.94 -8.21
C VAL A 19 1.77 -4.71 -7.13
N PHE A 20 0.84 -4.03 -6.48
CA PHE A 20 0.04 -4.55 -5.38
C PHE A 20 -1.45 -4.40 -5.68
N THR A 21 -2.20 -5.46 -5.40
CA THR A 21 -3.66 -5.38 -5.28
C THR A 21 -4.04 -4.67 -3.97
N LEU A 22 -5.28 -4.20 -3.87
CA LEU A 22 -5.80 -3.60 -2.64
C LEU A 22 -5.68 -4.52 -1.42
N ARG A 23 -5.85 -5.84 -1.59
CA ARG A 23 -5.67 -6.80 -0.51
C ARG A 23 -4.21 -6.85 -0.06
N GLN A 24 -3.27 -6.85 -0.99
CA GLN A 24 -1.84 -6.85 -0.65
C GLN A 24 -1.40 -5.53 0.00
N LEU A 25 -1.98 -4.38 -0.39
CA LEU A 25 -1.70 -3.11 0.29
C LEU A 25 -1.96 -3.16 1.79
N HIS A 26 -3.03 -3.84 2.20
CA HIS A 26 -3.34 -4.02 3.61
C HIS A 26 -2.28 -4.87 4.33
N HIS A 27 -1.87 -5.98 3.73
CA HIS A 27 -0.90 -6.87 4.38
C HIS A 27 0.52 -6.32 4.39
N VAL A 28 0.92 -5.58 3.36
CA VAL A 28 2.31 -5.15 3.17
C VAL A 28 2.55 -3.76 3.73
N PHE A 29 1.61 -2.84 3.55
CA PHE A 29 1.77 -1.42 3.93
C PHE A 29 0.81 -0.99 5.04
N ALA A 30 0.05 -1.91 5.61
CA ALA A 30 -0.98 -1.64 6.62
C ALA A 30 -2.04 -0.61 6.15
N ILE A 31 -2.30 -0.52 4.84
CA ILE A 31 -3.31 0.38 4.28
C ILE A 31 -4.62 -0.40 4.07
N PRO A 32 -5.70 -0.13 4.83
CA PRO A 32 -6.98 -0.80 4.64
C PRO A 32 -7.57 -0.53 3.26
N PRO A 33 -8.32 -1.48 2.65
CA PRO A 33 -8.93 -1.27 1.34
C PRO A 33 -9.84 -0.04 1.28
N SER A 34 -10.61 0.22 2.34
CA SER A 34 -11.49 1.40 2.45
C SER A 34 -10.69 2.71 2.37
N SER A 35 -9.58 2.80 3.11
CA SER A 35 -8.68 3.94 3.06
C SER A 35 -8.02 4.08 1.70
N ALA A 36 -7.56 2.96 1.09
CA ALA A 36 -6.99 2.97 -0.25
C ALA A 36 -7.99 3.49 -1.29
N TYR A 37 -9.26 3.07 -1.24
CA TYR A 37 -10.31 3.59 -2.11
C TYR A 37 -10.51 5.10 -1.94
N ARG A 38 -10.52 5.58 -0.70
CA ARG A 38 -10.62 7.01 -0.39
C ARG A 38 -9.43 7.79 -0.93
N TYR A 39 -8.20 7.36 -0.68
CA TYR A 39 -7.00 8.03 -1.17
C TYR A 39 -6.93 8.07 -2.69
N MET A 40 -7.42 7.02 -3.37
CA MET A 40 -7.55 7.02 -4.83
C MET A 40 -8.62 8.01 -5.31
N ALA A 41 -9.76 8.09 -4.63
CA ALA A 41 -10.83 9.03 -4.97
C ALA A 41 -10.40 10.48 -4.76
N GLU A 42 -9.60 10.75 -3.74
CA GLU A 42 -8.99 12.05 -3.44
C GLU A 42 -7.79 12.38 -4.37
N GLY A 43 -7.38 11.46 -5.24
CA GLY A 43 -6.20 11.62 -6.11
C GLY A 43 -4.85 11.56 -5.38
N ARG A 44 -4.84 11.22 -4.09
CA ARG A 44 -3.63 11.11 -3.25
C ARG A 44 -2.84 9.83 -3.47
N LEU A 45 -3.51 8.77 -3.94
CA LEU A 45 -2.89 7.48 -4.26
C LEU A 45 -3.20 7.09 -5.71
N GLN A 46 -2.17 7.00 -6.56
CA GLN A 46 -2.35 6.58 -7.95
C GLN A 46 -2.72 5.10 -8.04
N SER A 47 -3.55 4.73 -9.01
CA SER A 47 -3.90 3.34 -9.27
C SER A 47 -4.07 3.08 -10.76
N ILE A 48 -3.81 1.84 -11.17
CA ILE A 48 -3.96 1.35 -12.53
C ILE A 48 -5.10 0.34 -12.53
N LYS A 49 -6.04 0.45 -13.47
CA LYS A 49 -7.12 -0.51 -13.64
C LYS A 49 -6.78 -1.49 -14.76
N ILE A 50 -6.66 -2.78 -14.45
CA ILE A 50 -6.41 -3.86 -15.42
C ILE A 50 -7.43 -4.96 -15.19
N GLY A 51 -8.20 -5.34 -16.21
CA GLY A 51 -9.17 -6.45 -16.13
C GLY A 51 -10.19 -6.30 -15.00
N GLY A 52 -10.64 -5.06 -14.71
CA GLY A 52 -11.58 -4.78 -13.63
C GLY A 52 -10.97 -4.70 -12.22
N ARG A 53 -9.67 -5.02 -12.06
CA ARG A 53 -8.96 -4.94 -10.78
C ARG A 53 -8.15 -3.64 -10.70
N ARG A 54 -8.10 -3.04 -9.51
CA ARG A 54 -7.20 -1.92 -9.21
C ARG A 54 -5.88 -2.45 -8.66
N LEU A 55 -4.80 -2.00 -9.27
CA LEU A 55 -3.43 -2.27 -8.87
C LEU A 55 -2.76 -0.94 -8.54
N VAL A 56 -1.81 -0.98 -7.62
CA VAL A 56 -1.02 0.18 -7.21
C VAL A 56 0.44 -0.19 -7.33
N ARG A 57 1.24 0.67 -7.96
CA ARG A 57 2.68 0.42 -8.06
C ARG A 57 3.33 0.71 -6.72
N ARG A 58 4.40 -0.04 -6.43
CA ARG A 58 5.21 0.14 -5.22
C ARG A 58 5.66 1.58 -5.04
N ALA A 59 6.23 2.17 -6.08
CA ALA A 59 6.73 3.54 -6.07
C ALA A 59 5.64 4.57 -5.70
N ASP A 60 4.41 4.36 -6.17
CA ASP A 60 3.28 5.25 -5.88
C ASP A 60 2.88 5.16 -4.39
N VAL A 61 2.91 3.95 -3.80
CA VAL A 61 2.65 3.75 -2.35
C VAL A 61 3.75 4.35 -1.50
N GLU A 62 5.02 4.11 -1.85
CA GLU A 62 6.17 4.63 -1.11
C GLU A 62 6.19 6.16 -1.14
N THR A 63 5.90 6.76 -2.30
CA THR A 63 5.74 8.21 -2.44
C THR A 63 4.61 8.74 -1.55
N PHE A 64 3.44 8.09 -1.58
CA PHE A 64 2.32 8.45 -0.71
C PHE A 64 2.68 8.40 0.78
N LEU A 65 3.36 7.32 1.22
CA LEU A 65 3.77 7.17 2.61
C LEU A 65 4.84 8.19 3.01
N ALA A 66 5.78 8.51 2.13
CA ALA A 66 6.79 9.54 2.38
C ALA A 66 6.14 10.93 2.56
N VAL A 67 5.14 11.26 1.74
CA VAL A 67 4.35 12.50 1.88
C VAL A 67 3.60 12.51 3.21
N GLN A 68 2.91 11.41 3.56
CA GLN A 68 2.14 11.34 4.80
C GLN A 68 3.02 11.41 6.06
N ALA A 69 4.20 10.78 6.04
CA ALA A 69 5.17 10.84 7.13
C ALA A 69 5.81 12.24 7.28
N GLY A 70 5.82 13.04 6.20
CA GLY A 70 6.22 14.44 6.23
C GLY A 70 5.11 15.37 6.73
N GLU A 71 3.85 15.05 6.48
CA GLU A 71 2.68 15.80 6.98
C GLU A 71 2.49 15.66 8.49
N ASP A 72 2.79 14.49 9.08
CA ASP A 72 2.58 14.21 10.52
C ASP A 72 3.57 14.93 11.48
N ARG A 73 4.50 15.72 10.93
CA ARG A 73 5.51 16.49 11.70
C ARG A 73 5.23 17.99 11.77
N ARG A 74 4.02 18.45 11.43
CA ARG A 74 3.65 19.88 11.49
C ARG A 74 2.53 20.17 12.48
#